data_AF-A0A835FFI7-F1
#
_entry.id   AF-A0A835FFI7-F1
#
_cell.length_a   1.000
_cell.length_b   1.000
_cell.length_c   1.000
_cell.angle_alpha   90.00
_cell.angle_beta   90.00
_cell.angle_gamma   90.00
#
_symmetry.space_group_name_H-M   'P 1'
#
loop_
_entity.id
_entity.type
_entity.pdbx_description
1 polymer ?
#
loop_
_entity_poly.entity_id
_entity_poly.type
_entity_poly.pdbx_seq_one_letter_code
_entity_poly.pdbx_strand_id
1 'polypeptide(L)' 'MKELRLDAIVAPDSSSATVLVIAGFPGIAVPAGYDEEGAPFAITFCGLKGYEPRLIEIAYGFEQATKVRKPPMFKQ' A
#
# COMPACT_ATOMS: atom_id res chain seq x y z
N MET A 1 -2.68 15.88 5.04
CA MET A 1 -3.75 15.51 4.09
C MET A 1 -4.73 16.64 3.82
N LYS A 2 -5.42 17.21 4.84
CA LYS A 2 -6.38 18.31 4.61
C LYS A 2 -5.75 19.58 4.02
N GLU A 3 -4.64 20.04 4.61
CA GLU A 3 -3.94 21.25 4.16
C GLU A 3 -3.44 21.14 2.72
N LEU A 4 -2.83 19.99 2.40
CA LEU A 4 -2.30 19.68 1.06
C LEU A 4 -3.34 19.09 0.10
N ARG A 5 -4.62 18.98 0.52
CA ARG A 5 -5.71 18.38 -0.26
C ARG A 5 -5.34 17.02 -0.89
N LEU A 6 -4.79 16.12 -0.08
CA LEU A 6 -4.39 14.77 -0.49
C LEU A 6 -5.49 13.75 -0.15
N ASP A 7 -5.74 12.82 -1.08
CA ASP A 7 -6.65 11.69 -0.90
C ASP A 7 -6.02 10.52 -0.12
N ALA A 8 -4.70 10.34 -0.25
CA ALA A 8 -3.93 9.34 0.49
C ALA A 8 -2.45 9.77 0.65
N ILE A 9 -1.76 9.13 1.59
CA ILE A 9 -0.29 9.12 1.69
C ILE A 9 0.21 7.74 1.26
N VAL A 10 1.35 7.67 0.56
CA VAL A 10 1.99 6.42 0.18
C VAL A 10 3.36 6.31 0.85
N ALA A 11 3.72 5.12 1.32
CA ALA A 11 5.00 4.82 1.92
C ALA A 11 5.47 3.41 1.53
N PRO A 12 6.80 3.16 1.44
CA PRO A 12 7.32 1.82 1.18
C PRO A 12 7.08 0.90 2.37
N ASP A 13 6.62 -0.32 2.08
CA ASP A 13 6.35 -1.39 3.05
C ASP A 13 5.62 -0.89 4.31
N SER A 14 6.15 -1.20 5.49
CA SER A 14 5.59 -0.86 6.80
C SER A 14 6.17 0.43 7.40
N SER A 15 6.92 1.23 6.63
CA SER A 15 7.61 2.42 7.15
C SER A 15 6.68 3.47 7.77
N SER A 16 5.39 3.49 7.38
CA SER A 16 4.36 4.36 7.96
C SER A 16 3.54 3.71 9.08
N ALA A 17 3.71 2.41 9.36
CA ALA A 17 2.82 1.63 10.21
C ALA A 17 2.70 2.18 11.64
N THR A 18 3.81 2.57 12.27
CA THR A 18 3.81 3.06 13.65
C THR A 18 2.94 4.32 13.82
N VAL A 19 3.03 5.26 12.88
CA VAL A 19 2.26 6.52 12.94
C VAL A 19 0.77 6.24 12.71
N LEU A 20 0.44 5.37 11.76
CA LEU A 20 -0.94 5.03 11.42
C LEU A 20 -1.65 4.25 12.53
N VAL A 21 -0.95 3.26 13.10
CA VAL A 21 -1.49 2.39 14.16
C VAL A 21 -1.78 3.21 15.42
N ILE A 22 -0.86 4.08 15.83
CA ILE A 22 -1.07 4.96 17.00
C ILE A 22 -2.22 5.93 16.75
N ALA A 23 -2.33 6.48 15.54
CA ALA A 23 -3.39 7.44 15.20
C ALA A 23 -4.76 6.79 14.92
N GLY A 24 -4.83 5.46 14.81
CA GLY A 24 -6.04 4.74 14.43
C GLY A 24 -6.50 5.04 13.00
N PHE A 25 -5.55 5.30 12.10
CA PHE A 25 -5.81 5.60 10.69
C PHE A 25 -5.72 4.34 9.82
N PRO A 26 -6.60 4.20 8.82
CA PRO A 26 -6.59 3.03 7.95
C PRO A 26 -5.39 3.08 6.98
N GLY A 27 -4.85 1.90 6.70
CA GLY A 27 -3.82 1.68 5.69
C GLY A 27 -4.06 0.38 4.93
N ILE A 28 -3.67 0.34 3.67
CA ILE A 28 -3.75 -0.83 2.79
C ILE A 28 -2.43 -1.02 2.04
N ALA A 29 -1.81 -2.17 2.20
CA ALA A 29 -0.57 -2.55 1.52
C ALA A 29 -0.89 -3.34 0.24
N VAL A 30 -0.22 -3.01 -0.86
CA VAL A 30 -0.33 -3.71 -2.15
C VAL A 30 1.05 -4.06 -2.71
N PRO A 31 1.22 -5.21 -3.39
CA PRO A 31 2.49 -5.57 -4.01
C PRO A 31 2.93 -4.51 -5.01
N ALA A 32 4.18 -4.04 -4.91
CA ALA A 32 4.70 -2.97 -5.76
C ALA A 32 5.85 -3.43 -6.67
N GLY A 33 6.55 -4.50 -6.30
CA GLY A 33 7.61 -5.04 -7.13
C GLY A 33 8.46 -6.07 -6.40
N TYR A 34 9.65 -6.28 -6.96
CA TYR A 34 10.68 -7.17 -6.44
C TYR A 34 12.03 -6.44 -6.54
N ASP A 35 12.92 -6.67 -5.57
CA ASP A 35 14.30 -6.19 -5.63
C ASP A 35 15.17 -7.01 -6.59
N GLU A 36 16.47 -6.71 -6.64
CA GLU A 36 17.43 -7.40 -7.52
C GLU A 36 17.60 -8.88 -7.16
N GLU A 37 17.41 -9.23 -5.89
CA GLU A 37 17.43 -10.61 -5.38
C GLU A 37 16.10 -11.34 -5.59
N GLY A 38 15.06 -10.65 -6.05
CA GLY A 38 13.73 -11.20 -6.27
C GLY A 38 12.86 -11.28 -5.02
N ALA A 39 13.22 -10.58 -3.93
CA ALA A 39 12.37 -10.44 -2.77
C ALA A 39 11.25 -9.42 -3.05
N PRO A 40 9.99 -9.74 -2.72
CA PRO A 40 8.88 -8.83 -2.97
C PRO A 40 8.88 -7.64 -2.00
N PHE A 41 8.53 -6.46 -2.50
CA PHE A 41 8.23 -5.30 -1.68
C PHE A 41 6.85 -4.72 -2.02
N ALA A 42 6.27 -4.01 -1.05
CA ALA A 42 4.95 -3.41 -1.14
C ALA A 42 5.03 -1.88 -1.04
N ILE A 43 3.92 -1.23 -1.41
CA ILE A 43 3.63 0.13 -0.99
C ILE A 43 2.36 0.12 -0.14
N THR A 44 2.29 1.00 0.84
CA THR A 44 1.13 1.15 1.71
C THR A 44 0.47 2.50 1.49
N PHE A 45 -0.79 2.48 1.06
CA PHE A 45 -1.65 3.66 0.98
C PHE A 45 -2.34 3.89 2.32
N CYS A 46 -2.37 5.14 2.75
CA CYS A 46 -2.82 5.54 4.09
C CYS A 46 -3.83 6.67 4.00
N GLY A 47 -4.90 6.58 4.78
CA GLY A 47 -6.01 7.53 4.75
C GLY A 47 -6.33 8.11 6.11
N LEU A 48 -7.27 9.05 6.15
CA LEU A 48 -7.88 9.49 7.41
C LEU A 48 -8.91 8.44 7.88
N LYS A 49 -9.34 8.53 9.14
CA LYS A 49 -10.44 7.70 9.66
C LYS A 49 -11.68 7.80 8.75
N GLY A 50 -12.24 6.66 8.35
CA GLY A 50 -13.41 6.59 7.45
C GLY A 50 -13.07 6.58 5.95
N TYR A 51 -11.78 6.57 5.57
CA TYR A 51 -11.34 6.55 4.16
C TYR A 51 -11.18 5.13 3.60
N GLU A 52 -11.60 4.09 4.31
CA GLU A 52 -11.49 2.69 3.87
C GLU A 52 -12.04 2.47 2.45
N PRO A 53 -13.24 2.97 2.06
CA PRO A 53 -13.73 2.81 0.69
C PRO A 53 -12.82 3.47 -0.35
N ARG A 54 -12.32 4.68 -0.07
CA ARG A 54 -11.41 5.41 -0.96
C ARG A 54 -10.07 4.69 -1.09
N LEU A 55 -9.55 4.13 0.00
CA LEU A 55 -8.30 3.38 -0.02
C LEU A 55 -8.44 2.09 -0.85
N ILE A 56 -9.60 1.42 -0.80
CA ILE A 56 -9.88 0.26 -1.66
C ILE A 56 -9.88 0.66 -3.13
N GLU A 57 -10.53 1.78 -3.49
CA GLU A 57 -10.52 2.30 -4.88
C GLU A 57 -9.10 2.57 -5.39
N ILE A 58 -8.27 3.26 -4.58
CA ILE A 58 -6.89 3.60 -4.92
C ILE A 58 -6.05 2.34 -5.08
N ALA A 59 -6.11 1.44 -4.09
CA ALA A 59 -5.36 0.19 -4.08
C ALA A 59 -5.73 -0.70 -5.28
N TYR A 60 -7.03 -0.81 -5.56
CA TYR A 60 -7.53 -1.57 -6.71
C TYR A 60 -7.06 -0.96 -8.04
N GLY A 61 -7.15 0.36 -8.19
CA GLY A 61 -6.64 1.05 -9.37
C GLY A 61 -5.16 0.79 -9.60
N PHE A 62 -4.34 0.87 -8.55
CA PHE A 62 -2.91 0.55 -8.62
C PHE A 62 -2.66 -0.92 -8.97
N GLU A 63 -3.33 -1.86 -8.31
CA GLU A 63 -3.17 -3.30 -8.56
C GLU A 63 -3.53 -3.64 -10.00
N GLN A 64 -4.66 -3.12 -10.51
CA GLN A 64 -5.12 -3.42 -11.86
C GLN A 64 -4.27 -2.76 -12.95
N ALA A 65 -3.72 -1.57 -12.68
CA ALA A 65 -2.81 -0.91 -13.61
C ALA A 65 -1.45 -1.60 -13.70
N THR A 66 -0.96 -2.16 -12.60
CA THR A 66 0.42 -2.67 -12.51
C THR A 66 0.51 -4.19 -12.67
N LYS A 67 -0.42 -4.94 -12.07
CA LYS A 67 -0.45 -6.42 -12.06
C LYS A 67 0.91 -7.05 -11.73
N VAL A 68 1.70 -6.39 -10.89
CA VAL A 68 3.10 -6.75 -10.62
C VAL A 68 3.26 -8.05 -9.84
N ARG A 69 2.23 -8.46 -9.09
CA ARG A 69 2.27 -9.65 -8.23
C ARG A 69 2.47 -10.92 -9.05
N LYS A 70 3.53 -11.67 -8.73
CA LYS A 70 3.82 -13.00 -9.26
C LYS A 70 3.59 -14.05 -8.17
N PRO A 71 2.98 -15.21 -8.49
CA PRO A 71 2.97 -16.35 -7.58
C PRO A 71 4.40 -16.79 -7.24
N PRO A 72 4.70 -17.19 -6.00
CA PRO A 72 6.01 -17.74 -5.65
C PRO A 72 6.23 -19.07 -6.39
N MET A 73 7.46 -19.30 -6.86
CA MET A 73 7.88 -20.59 -7.40
C MET A 73 8.54 -21.40 -6.28
N PHE A 74 7.91 -22.50 -5.87
CA PHE A 74 8.56 -23.48 -5.01
C PHE A 74 9.28 -24.49 -5.90
N LYS A 75 10.58 -24.69 -5.69
CA LYS A 75 11.26 -25.86 -6.24
C LYS A 75 10.79 -27.07 -5.42
N GLN A 76 10.21 -28.06 -6.09
CA GLN A 76 9.95 -29.38 -5.50
C GLN A 76 11.26 -30.14 -5.31
#